data_AF-A0A239KIU7-F1
#
_entry.id   AF-A0A239KIU7-F1
#
_cell.length_a   1.000
_cell.length_b   1.000
_cell.length_c   1.000
_cell.angle_alpha   90.00
_cell.angle_beta   90.00
_cell.angle_gamma   90.00
#
_symmetry.space_group_name_H-M   'P 1'
#
loop_
_entity.id
_entity.type
_entity.pdbx_description
1 polymer ?
#
loop_
_entity_poly.entity_id
_entity_poly.type
_entity_poly.pdbx_seq_one_letter_code
_entity_poly.pdbx_strand_id
1 'polypeptide(L)'
;MTQTIEYWRETDQAWHAGGPGIAVVTADDAYTGTDPQTGRAVFLDFPATFRGLVNDALRYIHATPAGRQILQQLSAASAASIVPALLGNSVKAADGALNLVAEELIPNSLIGGVTQAALNRLTIPAHAQPRWLTHVINSAQELLLDAVPGSGTGFWAGLEKARQYANQWTLLGDPRYARWSSSNEGYFNDQTVARSLDGRGYDIGITVHEVAAWIAGQPLPGRLSQRAKNHALVATLAALRHVSPSGNGSASDIGWNPYPSNPLNLSRPAAIGLAHELVHAYYSGRGEQLGRDFGHPTTVLFEFLCVGLGPWDEAAISENGIRRHWYSHAVPLMPRGEKQSRKAMPKRIKYL
;
A
#
# COMPACT_ATOMS: atom_id res chain seq x y z
N MET A 1 33.61 -2.75 -11.42
CA MET A 1 32.48 -3.36 -10.71
C MET A 1 31.48 -3.74 -11.79
N THR A 2 31.10 -5.01 -11.86
CA THR A 2 30.22 -5.51 -12.91
C THR A 2 28.90 -5.91 -12.27
N GLN A 3 27.82 -5.24 -12.67
CA GLN A 3 26.46 -5.62 -12.30
C GLN A 3 25.77 -6.20 -13.53
N THR A 4 25.09 -7.33 -13.36
CA THR A 4 24.28 -7.95 -14.41
C THR A 4 22.81 -7.70 -14.11
N ILE A 5 22.08 -7.21 -15.13
CA ILE A 5 20.65 -6.94 -15.06
C ILE A 5 19.94 -7.79 -16.11
N GLU A 6 18.88 -8.46 -15.69
CA GLU A 6 17.96 -9.18 -16.59
C GLU A 6 16.54 -8.63 -16.43
N TYR A 7 15.73 -8.77 -17.48
CA TYR A 7 14.39 -8.24 -17.55
C TYR A 7 13.38 -9.38 -17.49
N TRP A 8 12.53 -9.37 -16.46
CA TRP A 8 11.41 -10.31 -16.35
C TRP A 8 10.19 -9.77 -17.09
N ARG A 9 9.57 -10.59 -17.94
CA ARG A 9 8.38 -10.19 -18.71
C ARG A 9 7.15 -10.95 -18.29
N GLU A 10 6.05 -10.23 -18.12
CA GLU A 10 4.77 -10.82 -17.73
C GLU A 10 4.18 -11.74 -18.82
N THR A 11 4.42 -11.41 -20.10
CA THR A 11 3.81 -12.09 -21.26
C THR A 11 4.20 -13.56 -21.39
N ASP A 12 5.44 -13.89 -21.06
CA ASP A 12 5.99 -15.25 -21.14
C ASP A 12 6.52 -15.77 -19.81
N GLN A 13 6.50 -14.93 -18.76
CA GLN A 13 7.05 -15.21 -17.43
C GLN A 13 8.52 -15.66 -17.50
N ALA A 14 9.28 -15.10 -18.45
CA ALA A 14 10.67 -15.47 -18.71
C ALA A 14 11.63 -14.28 -18.57
N TRP A 15 12.92 -14.61 -18.55
CA TRP A 15 14.03 -13.66 -18.43
C TRP A 15 14.59 -13.29 -19.79
N HIS A 16 14.88 -12.01 -19.97
CA HIS A 16 15.40 -11.44 -21.21
C HIS A 16 16.63 -10.57 -20.93
N ALA A 17 17.60 -10.58 -21.85
CA ALA A 17 18.82 -9.78 -21.71
C ALA A 17 18.59 -8.27 -21.92
N GLY A 18 17.46 -7.88 -22.51
CA GLY A 18 17.12 -6.48 -22.78
C GLY A 18 15.64 -6.19 -22.56
N GLY A 19 15.34 -4.91 -22.35
CA GLY A 19 13.97 -4.43 -22.16
C GLY A 19 13.05 -4.70 -23.36
N PRO A 20 11.72 -4.57 -23.17
CA PRO A 20 11.06 -4.12 -21.94
C PRO A 20 11.00 -5.21 -20.87
N GLY A 21 10.66 -4.85 -19.63
CA GLY A 21 10.41 -5.79 -18.53
C GLY A 21 10.73 -5.17 -17.17
N ILE A 22 10.40 -5.89 -16.10
CA ILE A 22 10.85 -5.52 -14.75
C ILE A 22 12.34 -5.82 -14.67
N ALA A 23 13.16 -4.81 -14.46
CA ALA A 23 14.61 -4.96 -14.35
C ALA A 23 14.97 -5.63 -13.02
N VAL A 24 15.85 -6.61 -13.03
CA VAL A 24 16.28 -7.31 -11.81
C VAL A 24 17.79 -7.47 -11.84
N VAL A 25 18.44 -7.11 -10.74
CA VAL A 25 19.87 -7.40 -10.56
C VAL A 25 20.03 -8.89 -10.29
N THR A 26 20.79 -9.57 -11.15
CA THR A 26 20.99 -11.03 -11.07
C THR A 26 22.44 -11.43 -10.75
N ALA A 27 23.37 -10.49 -10.83
CA ALA A 27 24.72 -10.62 -10.26
C ALA A 27 25.30 -9.23 -9.94
N ASP A 28 26.12 -9.13 -8.89
CA ASP A 28 26.82 -7.91 -8.51
C ASP A 28 28.13 -8.24 -7.76
N ASP A 29 29.27 -7.94 -8.38
CA ASP A 29 30.61 -8.22 -7.80
C ASP A 29 30.97 -7.26 -6.64
N ALA A 30 30.14 -6.24 -6.38
CA ALA A 30 30.30 -5.29 -5.29
C ALA A 30 29.13 -5.35 -4.29
N TYR A 31 28.44 -6.48 -4.22
CA TYR A 31 27.29 -6.66 -3.34
C TYR A 31 27.67 -6.42 -1.87
N THR A 32 26.90 -5.56 -1.21
CA THR A 32 27.00 -5.35 0.24
C THR A 32 25.87 -6.11 0.93
N GLY A 33 26.26 -6.95 1.88
CA GLY A 33 25.45 -7.78 2.75
C GLY A 33 25.43 -7.27 4.19
N THR A 34 24.61 -7.88 5.05
CA THR A 34 24.73 -7.69 6.51
C THR A 34 25.49 -8.86 7.10
N ASP A 35 26.55 -8.59 7.84
CA ASP A 35 27.30 -9.59 8.59
C ASP A 35 26.39 -10.24 9.66
N PRO A 36 26.23 -11.58 9.65
CA PRO A 36 25.32 -12.26 10.57
C PRO A 36 25.78 -12.24 12.04
N GLN A 37 27.06 -11.96 12.32
CA GLN A 37 27.62 -11.86 13.67
C GLN A 37 27.62 -10.43 14.18
N THR A 38 27.99 -9.46 13.33
CA THR A 38 28.20 -8.06 13.76
C THR A 38 27.05 -7.13 13.41
N GLY A 39 26.14 -7.54 12.51
CA GLY A 39 25.04 -6.70 12.02
C GLY A 39 25.49 -5.52 11.16
N ARG A 40 26.78 -5.47 10.77
CA ARG A 40 27.34 -4.38 9.97
C ARG A 40 27.26 -4.68 8.47
N ALA A 41 27.19 -3.63 7.66
CA ALA A 41 27.30 -3.76 6.22
C ALA A 41 28.73 -4.20 5.83
N VAL A 42 28.85 -5.27 5.05
CA VAL A 42 30.12 -5.85 4.58
C VAL A 42 29.99 -6.31 3.13
N PHE A 43 31.10 -6.39 2.39
CA PHE A 43 31.08 -7.01 1.05
C PHE A 43 30.88 -8.52 1.18
N LEU A 44 29.91 -9.06 0.46
CA LEU A 44 29.60 -10.49 0.40
C LEU A 44 29.44 -10.94 -1.05
N ASP A 45 29.50 -12.24 -1.27
CA ASP A 45 29.11 -12.82 -2.55
C ASP A 45 27.63 -12.55 -2.83
N PHE A 46 27.31 -12.22 -4.08
CA PHE A 46 25.94 -12.04 -4.51
C PHE A 46 25.13 -13.34 -4.31
N PRO A 47 23.90 -13.30 -3.78
CA PRO A 47 23.15 -14.52 -3.52
C PRO A 47 22.73 -15.18 -4.84
N ALA A 48 23.39 -16.31 -5.19
CA ALA A 48 23.11 -17.04 -6.44
C ALA A 48 21.64 -17.48 -6.57
N THR A 49 20.90 -17.59 -5.47
CA THR A 49 19.48 -17.94 -5.44
C THR A 49 18.54 -16.76 -5.69
N PHE A 50 19.01 -15.51 -5.62
CA PHE A 50 18.16 -14.32 -5.64
C PHE A 50 17.30 -14.24 -6.90
N ARG A 51 17.90 -14.44 -8.07
CA ARG A 51 17.20 -14.48 -9.36
C ARG A 51 16.05 -15.50 -9.36
N GLY A 52 16.28 -16.70 -8.83
CA GLY A 52 15.26 -17.74 -8.72
C GLY A 52 14.11 -17.35 -7.78
N LEU A 53 14.44 -16.75 -6.64
CA LEU A 53 13.45 -16.28 -5.67
C LEU A 53 12.56 -15.17 -6.24
N VAL A 54 13.15 -14.22 -6.98
CA VAL A 54 12.39 -13.16 -7.67
C VAL A 54 11.45 -13.79 -8.70
N ASN A 55 11.95 -14.73 -9.50
CA ASN A 55 11.14 -15.43 -10.50
C ASN A 55 9.91 -16.10 -9.87
N ASP A 56 10.11 -16.88 -8.80
CA ASP A 56 9.02 -17.58 -8.14
C ASP A 56 8.02 -16.60 -7.51
N ALA A 57 8.50 -15.53 -6.88
CA ALA A 57 7.65 -14.49 -6.32
C ALA A 57 6.78 -13.81 -7.39
N LEU A 58 7.37 -13.39 -8.52
CA LEU A 58 6.65 -12.77 -9.62
C LEU A 58 5.61 -13.72 -10.23
N ARG A 59 5.93 -15.01 -10.39
CA ARG A 59 4.97 -16.03 -10.86
C ARG A 59 3.81 -16.24 -9.89
N TYR A 60 4.08 -16.28 -8.58
CA TYR A 60 3.03 -16.40 -7.56
C TYR A 60 2.10 -15.18 -7.54
N ILE A 61 2.67 -13.97 -7.68
CA ILE A 61 1.91 -12.73 -7.77
C ILE A 61 1.04 -12.72 -9.03
N HIS A 62 1.62 -13.06 -10.19
CA HIS A 62 0.95 -13.13 -11.50
C HIS A 62 -0.29 -14.04 -11.51
N ALA A 63 -0.26 -15.11 -10.72
CA ALA A 63 -1.38 -16.03 -10.62
C ALA A 63 -2.67 -15.37 -10.10
N THR A 64 -2.53 -14.27 -9.35
CA THR A 64 -3.68 -13.50 -8.84
C THR A 64 -4.16 -12.46 -9.86
N PRO A 65 -5.48 -12.17 -9.94
CA PRO A 65 -5.99 -11.15 -10.87
C PRO A 65 -5.37 -9.75 -10.68
N ALA A 66 -5.25 -9.29 -9.44
CA ALA A 66 -4.63 -8.00 -9.12
C ALA A 66 -3.14 -7.99 -9.47
N GLY A 67 -2.40 -9.05 -9.09
CA GLY A 67 -0.98 -9.18 -9.40
C GLY A 67 -0.69 -9.20 -10.90
N ARG A 68 -1.53 -9.87 -11.70
CA ARG A 68 -1.41 -9.84 -13.16
C ARG A 68 -1.51 -8.42 -13.72
N GLN A 69 -2.52 -7.65 -13.30
CA GLN A 69 -2.70 -6.27 -13.78
C GLN A 69 -1.52 -5.37 -13.42
N ILE A 70 -0.98 -5.53 -12.19
CA ILE A 70 0.21 -4.81 -11.73
C ILE A 70 1.42 -5.15 -12.61
N LEU A 71 1.71 -6.45 -12.74
CA LEU A 71 2.89 -6.93 -13.46
C LEU A 71 2.84 -6.62 -14.95
N GLN A 72 1.66 -6.68 -15.58
CA GLN A 72 1.49 -6.33 -16.98
C GLN A 72 1.88 -4.87 -17.24
N GLN A 73 1.44 -3.95 -16.38
CA GLN A 73 1.75 -2.52 -16.52
C GLN A 73 3.23 -2.23 -16.24
N LEU A 74 3.78 -2.77 -15.15
CA LEU A 74 5.18 -2.55 -14.79
C LEU A 74 6.14 -3.14 -15.82
N SER A 75 5.84 -4.32 -16.34
CA SER A 75 6.63 -4.98 -17.37
C SER A 75 6.59 -4.24 -18.71
N ALA A 76 5.45 -3.65 -19.08
CA ALA A 76 5.32 -2.94 -20.36
C ALA A 76 6.10 -1.61 -20.35
N ALA A 77 6.09 -0.89 -19.24
CA ALA A 77 6.74 0.41 -19.10
C ALA A 77 8.20 0.32 -18.62
N SER A 78 8.68 -0.87 -18.20
CA SER A 78 9.94 -1.04 -17.47
C SER A 78 10.06 -0.10 -16.27
N ALA A 79 8.94 0.10 -15.56
CA ALA A 79 8.79 1.12 -14.52
C ALA A 79 9.25 0.66 -13.13
N ALA A 80 9.82 -0.55 -13.01
CA ALA A 80 10.33 -1.07 -11.74
C ALA A 80 11.67 -1.78 -11.94
N SER A 81 12.58 -1.54 -10.99
CA SER A 81 13.81 -2.32 -10.80
C SER A 81 13.74 -3.08 -9.46
N ILE A 82 14.30 -4.27 -9.38
CA ILE A 82 14.37 -5.08 -8.15
C ILE A 82 15.83 -5.38 -7.84
N VAL A 83 16.24 -4.99 -6.63
CA VAL A 83 17.57 -5.24 -6.08
C VAL A 83 17.46 -5.94 -4.72
N PRO A 84 18.45 -6.76 -4.31
CA PRO A 84 18.44 -7.33 -2.97
C PRO A 84 18.55 -6.23 -1.91
N ALA A 85 17.79 -6.36 -0.83
CA ALA A 85 17.85 -5.45 0.32
C ALA A 85 18.36 -6.14 1.58
N LEU A 86 19.07 -5.38 2.40
CA LEU A 86 19.67 -5.85 3.65
C LEU A 86 18.69 -5.96 4.82
N LEU A 87 17.71 -5.06 4.86
CA LEU A 87 16.83 -4.88 6.01
C LEU A 87 15.39 -5.26 5.66
N GLY A 88 14.53 -4.26 5.56
CA GLY A 88 13.17 -4.43 5.07
C GLY A 88 13.11 -4.36 3.56
N ASN A 89 11.90 -4.59 3.07
CA ASN A 89 11.57 -4.16 1.73
C ASN A 89 11.45 -2.64 1.70
N SER A 90 11.73 -2.06 0.54
CA SER A 90 11.61 -0.63 0.32
C SER A 90 11.28 -0.35 -1.13
N VAL A 91 10.62 0.76 -1.37
CA VAL A 91 10.39 1.29 -2.71
C VAL A 91 10.83 2.75 -2.74
N LYS A 92 11.53 3.12 -3.80
CA LYS A 92 11.92 4.51 -4.03
C LYS A 92 11.50 4.91 -5.44
N ALA A 93 10.60 5.88 -5.55
CA ALA A 93 10.24 6.50 -6.82
C ALA A 93 10.94 7.85 -6.98
N ALA A 94 11.21 8.26 -8.22
CA ALA A 94 11.67 9.62 -8.50
C ALA A 94 10.49 10.61 -8.59
N ASP A 95 10.76 11.86 -8.97
CA ASP A 95 9.73 12.88 -9.15
C ASP A 95 8.68 12.43 -10.20
N GLY A 96 7.44 12.89 -10.04
CA GLY A 96 6.30 12.53 -10.90
C GLY A 96 5.48 11.33 -10.44
N ALA A 97 5.80 10.72 -9.29
CA ALA A 97 5.05 9.59 -8.73
C ALA A 97 3.66 9.98 -8.20
N LEU A 98 3.50 11.22 -7.76
CA LEU A 98 2.28 11.73 -7.14
C LEU A 98 1.23 12.10 -8.19
N ASN A 99 -0.04 12.04 -7.82
CA ASN A 99 -1.09 12.67 -8.61
C ASN A 99 -1.02 14.20 -8.48
N LEU A 100 -1.59 14.92 -9.46
CA LEU A 100 -1.34 16.36 -9.55
C LEU A 100 -1.91 17.15 -8.35
N VAL A 101 -3.00 16.69 -7.73
CA VAL A 101 -3.53 17.32 -6.51
C VAL A 101 -2.57 17.13 -5.33
N ALA A 102 -1.97 15.94 -5.20
CA ALA A 102 -0.94 15.68 -4.19
C ALA A 102 0.34 16.48 -4.45
N GLU A 103 0.78 16.62 -5.71
CA GLU A 103 1.91 17.47 -6.08
C GLU A 103 1.70 18.94 -5.68
N GLU A 104 0.48 19.46 -5.83
CA GLU A 104 0.14 20.84 -5.46
C GLU A 104 0.00 21.02 -3.94
N LEU A 105 -0.72 20.12 -3.25
CA LEU A 105 -1.06 20.29 -1.84
C LEU A 105 0.07 19.91 -0.89
N ILE A 106 0.87 18.89 -1.19
CA ILE A 106 1.86 18.38 -0.22
C ILE A 106 2.93 19.42 0.17
N PRO A 107 3.53 20.19 -0.75
CA PRO A 107 4.62 21.10 -0.40
C PRO A 107 4.21 22.16 0.63
N ASN A 108 3.03 22.77 0.48
CA ASN A 108 2.65 23.98 1.22
C ASN A 108 1.24 23.94 1.83
N SER A 109 0.46 22.87 1.59
CA SER A 109 -0.96 22.79 1.95
C SER A 109 -1.79 23.97 1.40
N LEU A 110 -1.49 24.41 0.17
CA LEU A 110 -2.18 25.52 -0.50
C LEU A 110 -2.96 25.00 -1.70
N ILE A 111 -4.24 25.34 -1.78
CA ILE A 111 -5.07 25.03 -2.94
C ILE A 111 -4.69 26.00 -4.07
N GLY A 112 -4.35 25.43 -5.22
CA GLY A 112 -4.10 26.15 -6.44
C GLY A 112 -5.05 25.71 -7.57
N GLY A 113 -4.61 25.95 -8.81
CA GLY A 113 -5.41 25.69 -10.00
C GLY A 113 -5.72 24.21 -10.22
N VAL A 114 -4.81 23.30 -9.81
CA VAL A 114 -4.99 21.86 -9.99
C VAL A 114 -6.06 21.34 -9.05
N THR A 115 -5.99 21.68 -7.77
CA THR A 115 -6.99 21.25 -6.79
C THR A 115 -8.34 21.88 -7.09
N GLN A 116 -8.39 23.15 -7.49
CA GLN A 116 -9.64 23.77 -7.94
C GLN A 116 -10.23 23.06 -9.17
N ALA A 117 -9.40 22.68 -10.15
CA ALA A 117 -9.86 21.92 -11.30
C ALA A 117 -10.40 20.54 -10.90
N ALA A 118 -9.77 19.86 -9.93
CA ALA A 118 -10.27 18.60 -9.39
C ALA A 118 -11.62 18.76 -8.66
N LEU A 119 -11.77 19.81 -7.84
CA LEU A 119 -13.05 20.16 -7.21
C LEU A 119 -14.15 20.41 -8.25
N ASN A 120 -13.82 21.06 -9.38
CA ASN A 120 -14.76 21.31 -10.47
C ASN A 120 -15.18 20.06 -11.25
N ARG A 121 -14.45 18.94 -11.13
CA ARG A 121 -14.84 17.65 -11.70
C ARG A 121 -15.81 16.88 -10.82
N LEU A 122 -15.99 17.28 -9.55
CA LEU A 122 -17.02 16.71 -8.70
C LEU A 122 -18.40 17.14 -9.20
N THR A 123 -19.41 16.32 -8.95
CA THR A 123 -20.83 16.66 -9.18
C THR A 123 -21.38 17.64 -8.13
N ILE A 124 -20.52 18.50 -7.58
CA ILE A 124 -20.82 19.49 -6.54
C ILE A 124 -20.66 20.90 -7.13
N PRO A 125 -21.72 21.72 -7.15
CA PRO A 125 -21.64 23.10 -7.63
C PRO A 125 -20.60 23.94 -6.88
N ALA A 126 -19.96 24.89 -7.56
CA ALA A 126 -18.87 25.70 -6.99
C ALA A 126 -19.24 26.37 -5.64
N HIS A 127 -20.44 26.93 -5.54
CA HIS A 127 -20.93 27.57 -4.30
C HIS A 127 -21.13 26.59 -3.11
N ALA A 128 -21.22 25.28 -3.38
CA ALA A 128 -21.41 24.23 -2.39
C ALA A 128 -20.08 23.52 -2.02
N GLN A 129 -19.02 23.69 -2.81
CA GLN A 129 -17.71 23.06 -2.59
C GLN A 129 -17.14 23.33 -1.18
N PRO A 130 -17.17 24.56 -0.62
CA PRO A 130 -16.65 24.80 0.73
C PRO A 130 -17.40 24.03 1.81
N ARG A 131 -18.73 23.93 1.71
CA ARG A 131 -19.55 23.16 2.67
C ARG A 131 -19.26 21.67 2.56
N TRP A 132 -19.18 21.16 1.33
CA TRP A 132 -18.84 19.77 1.07
C TRP A 132 -17.47 19.42 1.65
N LEU A 133 -16.44 20.21 1.36
CA LEU A 133 -15.08 19.92 1.82
C LEU A 133 -14.95 20.08 3.34
N THR A 134 -15.65 21.04 3.95
CA THR A 134 -15.75 21.16 5.42
C THR A 134 -16.34 19.89 6.04
N HIS A 135 -17.42 19.38 5.45
CA HIS A 135 -18.06 18.14 5.92
C HIS A 135 -17.10 16.96 5.78
N VAL A 136 -16.43 16.81 4.65
CA VAL A 136 -15.43 15.76 4.42
C VAL A 136 -14.34 15.81 5.50
N ILE A 137 -13.77 16.98 5.77
CA ILE A 137 -12.66 17.12 6.72
C ILE A 137 -13.12 16.78 8.15
N ASN A 138 -14.25 17.33 8.61
CA ASN A 138 -14.70 17.12 10.00
C ASN A 138 -15.37 15.75 10.23
N SER A 139 -15.80 15.05 9.18
CA SER A 139 -16.40 13.71 9.29
C SER A 139 -15.42 12.57 9.00
N ALA A 140 -14.30 12.85 8.34
CA ALA A 140 -13.27 11.84 8.09
C ALA A 140 -12.70 11.30 9.40
N GLN A 141 -12.47 9.98 9.44
CA GLN A 141 -11.65 9.38 10.48
C GLN A 141 -10.21 9.87 10.35
N GLU A 142 -9.54 10.06 11.49
CA GLU A 142 -8.12 10.37 11.46
C GLU A 142 -7.34 9.12 11.01
N LEU A 143 -6.64 9.23 9.88
CA LEU A 143 -5.82 8.16 9.34
C LEU A 143 -4.43 8.23 9.97
N LEU A 144 -4.03 7.20 10.72
CA LEU A 144 -2.73 7.10 11.38
C LEU A 144 -2.05 5.77 11.01
N LEU A 145 -0.72 5.80 10.79
CA LEU A 145 0.09 4.60 10.56
C LEU A 145 0.27 3.76 11.84
N ASP A 146 0.29 4.41 13.01
CA ASP A 146 0.50 3.77 14.33
C ASP A 146 -0.79 3.26 14.99
N ALA A 147 -1.86 3.05 14.23
CA ALA A 147 -3.06 2.41 14.76
C ALA A 147 -2.83 0.90 14.95
N VAL A 148 -2.03 0.53 15.96
CA VAL A 148 -2.24 -0.73 16.68
C VAL A 148 -3.65 -0.64 17.28
N PRO A 149 -4.60 -1.51 16.94
CA PRO A 149 -5.79 -1.61 17.75
C PRO A 149 -5.35 -2.15 19.11
N GLY A 150 -5.28 -1.25 20.11
CA GLY A 150 -4.84 -1.60 21.47
C GLY A 150 -4.10 -0.52 22.25
N SER A 151 -3.66 0.59 21.66
CA SER A 151 -3.03 1.70 22.40
C SER A 151 -3.93 2.93 22.59
N GLY A 152 -5.12 2.94 22.01
CA GLY A 152 -6.19 3.88 22.35
C GLY A 152 -7.17 3.28 23.35
N THR A 153 -7.61 4.05 24.34
CA THR A 153 -8.66 3.69 25.31
C THR A 153 -10.08 3.66 24.70
N GLY A 154 -10.18 3.45 23.40
CA GLY A 154 -11.44 3.55 22.63
C GLY A 154 -12.11 2.20 22.37
N PHE A 155 -13.41 2.26 22.10
CA PHE A 155 -14.33 1.17 21.79
C PHE A 155 -13.78 0.07 20.85
N TRP A 156 -12.97 0.44 19.84
CA TRP A 156 -12.33 -0.51 18.92
C TRP A 156 -11.29 -1.43 19.58
N ALA A 157 -10.64 -1.00 20.67
CA ALA A 157 -9.77 -1.86 21.47
C ALA A 157 -10.56 -2.92 22.27
N GLY A 158 -11.82 -2.63 22.63
CA GLY A 158 -12.74 -3.58 23.26
C GLY A 158 -13.29 -4.62 22.28
N LEU A 159 -13.64 -4.19 21.07
CA LEU A 159 -14.10 -5.06 19.98
C LEU A 159 -13.00 -5.97 19.43
N GLU A 160 -11.76 -5.48 19.34
CA GLU A 160 -10.62 -6.28 18.90
C GLU A 160 -10.23 -7.35 19.94
N LYS A 161 -10.31 -7.06 21.25
CA LYS A 161 -10.17 -8.09 22.29
C LYS A 161 -11.23 -9.18 22.14
N ALA A 162 -12.49 -8.81 21.90
CA ALA A 162 -13.56 -9.79 21.67
C ALA A 162 -13.35 -10.62 20.38
N ARG A 163 -12.82 -10.02 19.32
CA ARG A 163 -12.53 -10.66 18.03
C ARG A 163 -11.33 -11.61 18.08
N GLN A 164 -10.26 -11.24 18.80
CA GLN A 164 -9.11 -12.10 19.04
C GLN A 164 -9.47 -13.29 19.93
N TYR A 165 -10.31 -13.09 20.95
CA TYR A 165 -10.89 -14.19 21.74
C TYR A 165 -11.74 -15.12 20.86
N ALA A 166 -12.63 -14.59 20.00
CA ALA A 166 -13.47 -15.41 19.13
C ALA A 166 -12.66 -16.29 18.14
N ASN A 167 -11.59 -15.74 17.57
CA ASN A 167 -10.69 -16.47 16.64
C ASN A 167 -9.80 -17.50 17.35
N GLN A 168 -9.38 -17.25 18.60
CA GLN A 168 -8.63 -18.24 19.38
C GLN A 168 -9.51 -19.43 19.81
N TRP A 169 -10.78 -19.20 20.14
CA TRP A 169 -11.70 -20.25 20.55
C TRP A 169 -12.18 -21.12 19.37
N THR A 170 -12.26 -20.58 18.15
CA THR A 170 -12.55 -21.38 16.95
C THR A 170 -11.36 -22.26 16.53
N LEU A 171 -10.11 -21.80 16.74
CA LEU A 171 -8.91 -22.59 16.43
C LEU A 171 -8.61 -23.72 17.42
N LEU A 172 -9.14 -23.66 18.65
CA LEU A 172 -8.86 -24.63 19.72
C LEU A 172 -9.95 -25.69 19.91
N GLY A 173 -11.06 -25.63 19.17
CA GLY A 173 -12.28 -26.38 19.50
C GLY A 173 -12.77 -27.46 18.53
N ASP A 174 -12.22 -27.64 17.32
CA ASP A 174 -12.90 -28.51 16.33
C ASP A 174 -11.98 -29.24 15.32
N PRO A 175 -12.00 -30.59 15.25
CA PRO A 175 -11.28 -31.38 14.24
C PRO A 175 -11.73 -31.14 12.77
N ARG A 176 -12.83 -30.40 12.54
CA ARG A 176 -13.46 -30.19 11.22
C ARG A 176 -12.80 -29.10 10.34
N TYR A 177 -11.80 -28.37 10.83
CA TYR A 177 -10.99 -27.43 10.00
C TYR A 177 -10.14 -28.13 8.91
N ALA A 178 -10.27 -29.46 8.75
CA ALA A 178 -9.66 -30.26 7.69
C ALA A 178 -10.38 -30.19 6.32
N ARG A 179 -11.54 -29.52 6.21
CA ARG A 179 -12.22 -29.29 4.91
C ARG A 179 -12.60 -27.83 4.76
N TRP A 180 -11.65 -27.07 4.22
CA TRP A 180 -11.86 -25.74 3.66
C TRP A 180 -12.82 -25.89 2.46
N SER A 181 -14.13 -25.78 2.70
CA SER A 181 -15.11 -25.79 1.61
C SER A 181 -15.16 -24.41 0.96
N SER A 182 -15.22 -24.45 -0.36
CA SER A 182 -15.30 -23.37 -1.34
C SER A 182 -16.57 -22.49 -1.24
N SER A 183 -16.96 -22.08 -0.03
CA SER A 183 -18.26 -21.44 0.22
C SER A 183 -18.24 -20.23 1.17
N ASN A 184 -17.09 -19.62 1.45
CA ASN A 184 -17.03 -18.37 2.22
C ASN A 184 -17.04 -17.09 1.36
N GLU A 185 -17.71 -17.15 0.20
CA GLU A 185 -18.27 -15.99 -0.51
C GLU A 185 -19.42 -15.31 0.28
N GLY A 186 -19.75 -15.77 1.50
CA GLY A 186 -20.95 -15.37 2.25
C GLY A 186 -20.77 -14.88 3.69
N TYR A 187 -19.57 -14.56 4.18
CA TYR A 187 -19.38 -14.13 5.58
C TYR A 187 -18.73 -12.74 5.72
N PHE A 188 -19.43 -11.71 5.23
CA PHE A 188 -19.67 -10.46 5.97
C PHE A 188 -20.97 -9.87 5.42
N ASN A 189 -22.10 -10.32 5.97
CA ASN A 189 -23.41 -9.74 5.71
C ASN A 189 -23.46 -8.29 6.21
N ASP A 190 -24.45 -7.56 5.69
CA ASP A 190 -24.70 -6.12 5.78
C ASP A 190 -24.67 -5.47 7.19
N GLN A 191 -24.48 -6.24 8.26
CA GLN A 191 -24.43 -5.73 9.64
C GLN A 191 -23.06 -5.16 10.07
N THR A 192 -21.97 -5.54 9.41
CA THR A 192 -20.63 -4.99 9.73
C THR A 192 -20.43 -3.61 9.10
N VAL A 193 -21.03 -3.38 7.94
CA VAL A 193 -21.08 -2.07 7.26
C VAL A 193 -22.07 -1.13 7.97
N ALA A 194 -23.17 -1.66 8.52
CA ALA A 194 -24.12 -0.86 9.29
C ALA A 194 -23.58 -0.41 10.67
N ARG A 195 -22.56 -1.08 11.23
CA ARG A 195 -21.93 -0.71 12.52
C ARG A 195 -20.56 -0.04 12.40
N SER A 196 -19.97 0.02 11.20
CA SER A 196 -18.74 0.81 10.96
C SER A 196 -19.00 2.32 10.87
N LEU A 197 -20.28 2.73 10.87
CA LEU A 197 -20.74 4.10 10.70
C LEU A 197 -20.97 4.87 12.03
N ASP A 198 -20.74 4.25 13.19
CA ASP A 198 -20.85 4.93 14.51
C ASP A 198 -19.52 5.50 15.03
N GLY A 199 -18.45 5.46 14.23
CA GLY A 199 -17.19 6.14 14.52
C GLY A 199 -17.35 7.65 14.36
N ARG A 200 -17.49 8.39 15.46
CA ARG A 200 -17.47 9.86 15.43
C ARG A 200 -16.22 10.32 14.67
N GLY A 201 -16.41 11.06 13.57
CA GLY A 201 -15.31 11.61 12.77
C GLY A 201 -14.36 12.45 13.63
N TYR A 202 -13.12 12.62 13.16
CA TYR A 202 -12.17 13.52 13.82
C TYR A 202 -12.50 14.95 13.45
N ASP A 203 -13.47 15.52 14.17
CA ASP A 203 -13.90 16.90 14.00
C ASP A 203 -12.82 17.87 14.52
N ILE A 204 -12.11 18.51 13.59
CA ILE A 204 -11.10 19.52 13.91
C ILE A 204 -11.71 20.92 14.05
N GLY A 205 -13.02 21.05 13.89
CA GLY A 205 -13.76 22.30 14.00
C GLY A 205 -13.36 23.32 12.93
N ILE A 206 -12.90 22.89 11.74
CA ILE A 206 -12.68 23.84 10.63
C ILE A 206 -14.03 24.32 10.11
N THR A 207 -14.15 25.61 9.84
CA THR A 207 -15.41 26.24 9.43
C THR A 207 -15.53 26.37 7.91
N VAL A 208 -16.77 26.53 7.42
CA VAL A 208 -17.04 26.75 6.00
C VAL A 208 -16.33 28.00 5.46
N HIS A 209 -16.24 29.08 6.26
CA HIS A 209 -15.55 30.30 5.87
C HIS A 209 -14.05 30.07 5.67
N GLU A 210 -13.43 29.29 6.56
CA GLU A 210 -12.01 28.98 6.47
C GLU A 210 -11.69 28.04 5.31
N VAL A 211 -12.56 27.06 5.05
CA VAL A 211 -12.42 26.21 3.86
C VAL A 211 -12.65 27.02 2.58
N ALA A 212 -13.58 27.97 2.57
CA ALA A 212 -13.78 28.86 1.42
C ALA A 212 -12.53 29.73 1.16
N ALA A 213 -11.92 30.29 2.22
CA ALA A 213 -10.68 31.04 2.11
C ALA A 213 -9.53 30.15 1.62
N TRP A 214 -9.45 28.90 2.10
CA TRP A 214 -8.45 27.94 1.65
C TRP A 214 -8.60 27.60 0.17
N ILE A 215 -9.82 27.31 -0.29
CA ILE A 215 -10.14 27.09 -1.71
C ILE A 215 -9.76 28.32 -2.55
N ALA A 216 -9.90 29.52 -2.01
CA ALA A 216 -9.47 30.77 -2.65
C ALA A 216 -7.95 31.03 -2.58
N GLY A 217 -7.14 30.04 -2.15
CA GLY A 217 -5.67 30.10 -2.13
C GLY A 217 -5.05 30.66 -0.85
N GLN A 218 -5.83 30.93 0.20
CA GLN A 218 -5.29 31.32 1.51
C GLN A 218 -4.74 30.10 2.27
N PRO A 219 -3.75 30.24 3.15
CA PRO A 219 -3.29 29.13 3.97
C PRO A 219 -4.38 28.62 4.93
N LEU A 220 -4.26 27.36 5.34
CA LEU A 220 -5.07 26.81 6.42
C LEU A 220 -4.97 27.68 7.69
N PRO A 221 -6.07 27.86 8.46
CA PRO A 221 -6.13 28.81 9.56
C PRO A 221 -5.01 28.64 10.58
N GLY A 222 -4.42 29.76 11.01
CA GLY A 222 -3.34 29.78 12.00
C GLY A 222 -3.74 29.16 13.36
N ARG A 223 -5.03 29.20 13.71
CA ARG A 223 -5.57 28.60 14.95
C ARG A 223 -5.54 27.07 14.98
N LEU A 224 -5.46 26.41 13.82
CA LEU A 224 -5.42 24.95 13.77
C LEU A 224 -4.04 24.45 14.20
N SER A 225 -4.03 23.42 15.04
CA SER A 225 -2.79 22.70 15.38
C SER A 225 -2.19 22.05 14.13
N GLN A 226 -0.89 21.74 14.15
CA GLN A 226 -0.24 21.05 13.02
C GLN A 226 -0.91 19.71 12.70
N ARG A 227 -1.34 18.96 13.73
CA ARG A 227 -2.10 17.71 13.58
C ARG A 227 -3.43 17.93 12.85
N ALA A 228 -4.17 18.98 13.20
CA ALA A 228 -5.42 19.33 12.52
C ALA A 228 -5.19 19.75 11.06
N LYS A 229 -4.12 20.50 10.77
CA LYS A 229 -3.73 20.85 9.40
C LYS A 229 -3.36 19.62 8.58
N ASN A 230 -2.59 18.69 9.16
CA ASN A 230 -2.24 17.42 8.53
C ASN A 230 -3.49 16.58 8.24
N HIS A 231 -4.45 16.53 9.18
CA HIS A 231 -5.73 15.86 8.96
C HIS A 231 -6.53 16.47 7.81
N ALA A 232 -6.65 17.80 7.75
CA ALA A 232 -7.32 18.49 6.66
C ALA A 232 -6.68 18.17 5.29
N LEU A 233 -5.34 18.16 5.23
CA LEU A 233 -4.58 17.76 4.04
C LEU A 233 -4.90 16.30 3.64
N VAL A 234 -4.76 15.37 4.56
CA VAL A 234 -4.95 13.92 4.33
C VAL A 234 -6.39 13.61 3.90
N ALA A 235 -7.38 14.17 4.58
CA ALA A 235 -8.80 13.99 4.24
C ALA A 235 -9.13 14.56 2.85
N THR A 236 -8.57 15.73 2.51
CA THR A 236 -8.78 16.36 1.20
C THR A 236 -8.17 15.50 0.08
N LEU A 237 -6.94 15.03 0.25
CA LEU A 237 -6.26 14.16 -0.73
C LEU A 237 -7.03 12.85 -0.94
N ALA A 238 -7.49 12.21 0.13
CA ALA A 238 -8.27 10.99 0.04
C ALA A 238 -9.60 11.21 -0.72
N ALA A 239 -10.31 12.29 -0.43
CA ALA A 239 -11.59 12.61 -1.06
C ALA A 239 -11.46 12.95 -2.56
N LEU A 240 -10.39 13.64 -2.94
CA LEU A 240 -10.16 14.07 -4.32
C LEU A 240 -9.46 13.02 -5.20
N ARG A 241 -9.00 11.88 -4.64
CA ARG A 241 -8.27 10.85 -5.39
C ARG A 241 -8.89 10.51 -6.74
N HIS A 242 -10.19 10.26 -6.77
CA HIS A 242 -10.91 9.75 -7.95
C HIS A 242 -11.08 10.79 -9.07
N VAL A 243 -10.91 12.08 -8.77
CA VAL A 243 -10.99 13.19 -9.72
C VAL A 243 -9.65 13.90 -9.95
N SER A 244 -8.62 13.51 -9.19
CA SER A 244 -7.27 13.99 -9.39
C SER A 244 -6.69 13.38 -10.66
N PRO A 245 -6.15 14.18 -11.59
CA PRO A 245 -5.39 13.65 -12.71
C PRO A 245 -4.12 12.97 -12.21
N SER A 246 -3.67 11.97 -12.96
CA SER A 246 -2.34 11.39 -12.83
C SER A 246 -1.26 12.44 -13.08
N GLY A 247 -0.16 12.35 -12.35
CA GLY A 247 1.11 12.99 -12.68
C GLY A 247 1.81 12.30 -13.85
N ASN A 248 3.09 12.61 -14.03
CA ASN A 248 3.87 12.10 -15.16
C ASN A 248 4.18 10.59 -15.06
N GLY A 249 4.12 10.03 -13.85
CA GLY A 249 4.62 8.69 -13.57
C GLY A 249 6.13 8.68 -13.35
N SER A 250 6.58 7.72 -12.57
CA SER A 250 7.99 7.58 -12.21
C SER A 250 8.39 6.11 -12.06
N ALA A 251 9.57 5.77 -12.58
CA ALA A 251 10.17 4.48 -12.32
C ALA A 251 10.49 4.33 -10.83
N SER A 252 10.43 3.10 -10.32
CA SER A 252 10.68 2.79 -8.92
C SER A 252 11.80 1.77 -8.76
N ASP A 253 12.68 2.01 -7.80
CA ASP A 253 13.67 1.05 -7.34
C ASP A 253 13.15 0.31 -6.11
N ILE A 254 13.05 -1.01 -6.21
CA ILE A 254 12.56 -1.89 -5.15
C ILE A 254 13.73 -2.62 -4.52
N GLY A 255 13.97 -2.36 -3.24
CA GLY A 255 14.77 -3.21 -2.40
C GLY A 255 13.92 -4.35 -1.86
N TRP A 256 14.28 -5.61 -2.14
CA TRP A 256 13.55 -6.77 -1.64
C TRP A 256 14.44 -7.67 -0.77
N ASN A 257 13.99 -7.93 0.46
CA ASN A 257 14.59 -8.91 1.34
C ASN A 257 13.70 -10.18 1.40
N PRO A 258 14.08 -11.27 0.70
CA PRO A 258 13.34 -12.53 0.76
C PRO A 258 13.50 -13.28 2.09
N TYR A 259 14.47 -12.89 2.93
CA TYR A 259 14.80 -13.52 4.21
C TYR A 259 14.69 -12.52 5.37
N PRO A 260 13.48 -11.98 5.63
CA PRO A 260 13.34 -11.00 6.69
C PRO A 260 13.65 -11.62 8.04
N SER A 261 14.53 -10.99 8.82
CA SER A 261 14.83 -11.39 10.20
C SER A 261 13.78 -10.90 11.21
N ASN A 262 12.94 -9.93 10.81
CA ASN A 262 11.88 -9.38 11.65
C ASN A 262 10.70 -10.38 11.79
N PRO A 263 10.30 -10.78 13.02
CA PRO A 263 9.17 -11.67 13.27
C PRO A 263 7.85 -11.27 12.61
N LEU A 264 7.56 -9.97 12.46
CA LEU A 264 6.36 -9.49 11.77
C LEU A 264 6.43 -9.78 10.27
N ASN A 265 7.60 -9.62 9.66
CA ASN A 265 7.81 -9.93 8.24
C ASN A 265 7.87 -11.43 7.98
N LEU A 266 8.29 -12.22 8.97
CA LEU A 266 8.20 -13.69 8.94
C LEU A 266 6.76 -14.20 8.99
N SER A 267 5.78 -13.38 9.39
CA SER A 267 4.36 -13.80 9.42
C SER A 267 3.72 -13.89 8.02
N ARG A 268 4.30 -13.21 7.01
CA ARG A 268 3.81 -13.20 5.62
C ARG A 268 4.74 -13.97 4.66
N PRO A 269 4.24 -14.48 3.52
CA PRO A 269 5.08 -14.93 2.41
C PRO A 269 5.98 -13.80 1.92
N ALA A 270 7.25 -14.10 1.60
CA ALA A 270 8.18 -13.12 1.06
C ALA A 270 7.66 -12.47 -0.24
N ALA A 271 6.96 -13.25 -1.06
CA ALA A 271 6.31 -12.77 -2.29
C ALA A 271 5.18 -11.77 -2.03
N ILE A 272 4.46 -11.84 -0.91
CA ILE A 272 3.50 -10.78 -0.52
C ILE A 272 4.24 -9.51 -0.12
N GLY A 273 5.42 -9.65 0.51
CA GLY A 273 6.30 -8.51 0.78
C GLY A 273 6.80 -7.83 -0.50
N LEU A 274 7.14 -8.60 -1.55
CA LEU A 274 7.48 -8.03 -2.86
C LEU A 274 6.26 -7.38 -3.52
N ALA A 275 5.10 -8.04 -3.43
CA ALA A 275 3.86 -7.53 -3.98
C ALA A 275 3.48 -6.15 -3.42
N HIS A 276 3.71 -5.92 -2.13
CA HIS A 276 3.52 -4.62 -1.49
C HIS A 276 4.32 -3.52 -2.20
N GLU A 277 5.62 -3.72 -2.40
CA GLU A 277 6.46 -2.73 -3.09
C GLU A 277 6.07 -2.56 -4.57
N LEU A 278 5.64 -3.64 -5.23
CA LEU A 278 5.16 -3.57 -6.62
C LEU A 278 3.86 -2.78 -6.77
N VAL A 279 2.97 -2.81 -5.76
CA VAL A 279 1.77 -1.96 -5.76
C VAL A 279 2.16 -0.48 -5.66
N HIS A 280 3.13 -0.14 -4.80
CA HIS A 280 3.68 1.21 -4.76
C HIS A 280 4.30 1.60 -6.10
N ALA A 281 5.13 0.74 -6.69
CA ALA A 281 5.73 0.99 -7.99
C ALA A 281 4.69 1.17 -9.10
N TYR A 282 3.57 0.42 -9.04
CA TYR A 282 2.46 0.58 -9.97
C TYR A 282 1.83 1.97 -9.88
N TYR A 283 1.49 2.44 -8.68
CA TYR A 283 0.90 3.76 -8.51
C TYR A 283 1.90 4.88 -8.82
N SER A 284 3.16 4.74 -8.43
CA SER A 284 4.23 5.65 -8.80
C SER A 284 4.43 5.73 -10.31
N GLY A 285 4.49 4.58 -11.00
CA GLY A 285 4.65 4.51 -12.46
C GLY A 285 3.48 5.14 -13.24
N ARG A 286 2.30 5.21 -12.62
CA ARG A 286 1.11 5.87 -13.19
C ARG A 286 0.94 7.32 -12.77
N GLY A 287 1.79 7.84 -11.88
CA GLY A 287 1.61 9.18 -11.30
C GLY A 287 0.33 9.26 -10.47
N GLU A 288 -0.09 8.17 -9.85
CA GLU A 288 -1.35 8.05 -9.12
C GLU A 288 -1.15 7.97 -7.60
N GLN A 289 0.09 8.13 -7.11
CA GLN A 289 0.38 8.05 -5.69
C GLN A 289 -0.20 9.27 -4.94
N LEU A 290 -0.66 9.07 -3.70
CA LEU A 290 -1.35 10.09 -2.90
C LEU A 290 -0.53 10.69 -1.78
N GLY A 291 0.64 10.11 -1.52
CA GLY A 291 1.46 10.48 -0.39
C GLY A 291 2.93 10.29 -0.67
N ARG A 292 3.75 10.85 0.20
CA ARG A 292 5.20 10.60 0.19
C ARG A 292 5.50 9.38 1.02
N ASP A 293 6.51 8.64 0.59
CA ASP A 293 7.15 7.65 1.44
C ASP A 293 7.75 8.34 2.68
N PHE A 294 7.77 7.59 3.79
CA PHE A 294 8.37 7.82 5.10
C PHE A 294 8.47 9.27 5.65
N GLY A 295 8.01 9.46 6.90
CA GLY A 295 8.28 10.69 7.66
C GLY A 295 7.45 11.90 7.23
N HIS A 296 6.43 11.71 6.39
CA HIS A 296 5.48 12.74 5.98
C HIS A 296 4.06 12.41 6.49
N PRO A 297 3.20 13.38 6.84
CA PRO A 297 1.82 13.09 7.26
C PRO A 297 1.00 12.29 6.24
N THR A 298 1.33 12.41 4.95
CA THR A 298 0.66 11.66 3.87
C THR A 298 1.21 10.25 3.65
N THR A 299 2.24 9.82 4.38
CA THR A 299 2.72 8.43 4.34
C THR A 299 1.60 7.44 4.69
N VAL A 300 0.62 7.86 5.50
CA VAL A 300 -0.58 7.04 5.74
C VAL A 300 -1.38 6.75 4.47
N LEU A 301 -1.50 7.71 3.55
CA LEU A 301 -2.22 7.52 2.30
C LEU A 301 -1.41 6.67 1.32
N PHE A 302 -0.09 6.87 1.29
CA PHE A 302 0.85 6.04 0.53
C PHE A 302 0.63 4.56 0.87
N GLU A 303 0.59 4.23 2.16
CA GLU A 303 0.44 2.87 2.65
C GLU A 303 -0.99 2.32 2.58
N PHE A 304 -2.00 3.14 2.92
CA PHE A 304 -3.39 2.68 2.89
C PHE A 304 -3.84 2.37 1.48
N LEU A 305 -3.39 3.14 0.48
CA LEU A 305 -3.68 2.86 -0.91
C LEU A 305 -3.04 1.54 -1.35
N CYS A 306 -1.77 1.34 -0.99
CA CYS A 306 -1.05 0.12 -1.31
C CYS A 306 -1.69 -1.12 -0.68
N VAL A 307 -2.00 -1.07 0.61
CA VAL A 307 -2.57 -2.22 1.32
C VAL A 307 -4.03 -2.45 0.93
N GLY A 308 -4.76 -1.39 0.58
CA GLY A 308 -6.21 -1.40 0.43
C GLY A 308 -6.89 -1.32 1.79
N LEU A 309 -6.71 -0.20 2.48
CA LEU A 309 -7.28 0.12 3.80
C LEU A 309 -8.08 1.42 3.76
N GLY A 310 -8.90 1.64 4.80
CA GLY A 310 -9.66 2.87 4.97
C GLY A 310 -10.62 3.10 3.79
N PRO A 311 -10.57 4.26 3.11
CA PRO A 311 -11.39 4.53 1.92
C PRO A 311 -11.19 3.57 0.74
N TRP A 312 -10.12 2.75 0.77
CA TRP A 312 -9.73 1.86 -0.33
C TRP A 312 -9.77 0.37 0.05
N ASP A 313 -10.57 0.02 1.07
CA ASP A 313 -10.71 -1.35 1.56
C ASP A 313 -11.16 -2.37 0.49
N GLU A 314 -11.74 -1.88 -0.60
CA GLU A 314 -12.18 -2.67 -1.77
C GLU A 314 -11.41 -2.36 -3.06
N ALA A 315 -10.27 -1.66 -2.97
CA ALA A 315 -9.45 -1.39 -4.14
C ALA A 315 -8.90 -2.70 -4.75
N ALA A 316 -9.22 -2.93 -6.03
CA ALA A 316 -8.81 -4.13 -6.74
C ALA A 316 -7.28 -4.22 -6.89
N ILE A 317 -6.60 -3.10 -7.16
CA ILE A 317 -5.15 -3.00 -7.23
C ILE A 317 -4.61 -2.64 -5.84
N SER A 318 -4.40 -3.66 -5.01
CA SER A 318 -3.86 -3.51 -3.66
C SER A 318 -3.26 -4.83 -3.16
N GLU A 319 -2.49 -4.77 -2.07
CA GLU A 319 -2.03 -5.95 -1.34
C GLU A 319 -3.22 -6.84 -0.95
N ASN A 320 -4.32 -6.25 -0.46
CA ASN A 320 -5.54 -6.97 -0.13
C ASN A 320 -6.20 -7.62 -1.36
N GLY A 321 -6.15 -6.98 -2.53
CA GLY A 321 -6.57 -7.57 -3.80
C GLY A 321 -5.79 -8.83 -4.16
N ILE A 322 -4.47 -8.85 -3.90
CA ILE A 322 -3.62 -10.03 -4.11
C ILE A 322 -3.90 -11.10 -3.05
N ARG A 323 -3.97 -10.71 -1.77
CA ARG A 323 -4.24 -11.61 -0.62
C ARG A 323 -5.53 -12.40 -0.81
N ARG A 324 -6.60 -11.75 -1.32
CA ARG A 324 -7.92 -12.36 -1.58
C ARG A 324 -7.83 -13.63 -2.43
N HIS A 325 -6.90 -13.67 -3.39
CA HIS A 325 -6.76 -14.79 -4.32
C HIS A 325 -5.54 -15.67 -4.05
N TRP A 326 -4.68 -15.30 -3.10
CA TRP A 326 -3.39 -15.96 -2.83
C TRP A 326 -3.51 -17.47 -2.65
N TYR A 327 -4.38 -17.93 -1.74
CA TYR A 327 -4.50 -19.35 -1.44
C TYR A 327 -5.10 -20.14 -2.61
N SER A 328 -6.09 -19.58 -3.29
CA SER A 328 -6.77 -20.24 -4.41
C SER A 328 -5.95 -20.28 -5.70
N HIS A 329 -5.08 -19.30 -5.95
CA HIS A 329 -4.39 -19.14 -7.23
C HIS A 329 -2.87 -19.31 -7.15
N ALA A 330 -2.20 -18.78 -6.12
CA ALA A 330 -0.75 -18.83 -6.01
C ALA A 330 -0.25 -20.10 -5.31
N VAL A 331 -0.86 -20.50 -4.19
CA VAL A 331 -0.46 -21.69 -3.42
C VAL A 331 -0.45 -23.00 -4.21
N PRO A 332 -1.35 -23.23 -5.20
CA PRO A 332 -1.27 -24.42 -6.06
C PRO A 332 0.01 -24.52 -6.89
N LEU A 333 0.68 -23.39 -7.17
CA LEU A 333 1.93 -23.35 -7.95
C LEU A 333 3.17 -23.68 -7.10
N MET A 334 3.05 -23.60 -5.77
CA MET A 334 4.19 -23.75 -4.86
C MET A 334 4.50 -25.23 -4.59
N PRO A 335 5.78 -25.64 -4.58
CA PRO A 335 6.20 -26.97 -4.14
C PRO A 335 5.63 -27.34 -2.77
N ARG A 336 5.24 -28.61 -2.57
CA ARG A 336 4.61 -29.07 -1.31
C ARG A 336 5.48 -28.84 -0.06
N GLY A 337 6.81 -28.79 -0.22
CA GLY A 337 7.76 -28.54 0.86
C GLY A 337 7.91 -27.07 1.26
N GLU A 338 7.39 -26.11 0.47
CA GLU A 338 7.62 -24.69 0.66
C GLU A 338 6.70 -24.07 1.73
N LYS A 339 6.99 -24.32 3.01
CA LYS A 339 6.13 -23.90 4.12
C LYS A 339 6.03 -22.37 4.26
N GLN A 340 7.07 -21.62 3.90
CA GLN A 340 7.11 -20.17 4.11
C GLN A 340 6.17 -19.39 3.19
N SER A 341 5.99 -19.85 1.95
CA SER A 341 5.15 -19.18 0.95
C SER A 341 3.69 -19.67 0.97
N ARG A 342 3.46 -20.90 1.44
CA ARG A 342 2.14 -21.56 1.51
C ARG A 342 1.25 -21.12 2.68
N LYS A 343 1.48 -19.94 3.24
CA LYS A 343 0.70 -19.43 4.39
C LYS A 343 -0.66 -18.91 3.94
N ALA A 344 -1.70 -19.19 4.73
CA ALA A 344 -3.01 -18.58 4.55
C ALA A 344 -2.93 -17.08 4.85
N MET A 345 -3.36 -16.23 3.92
CA MET A 345 -3.25 -14.77 4.03
C MET A 345 -4.63 -14.14 4.16
N PRO A 346 -5.12 -13.86 5.39
CA PRO A 346 -6.35 -13.11 5.55
C PRO A 346 -6.20 -11.69 5.01
N LYS A 347 -7.34 -11.04 4.72
CA LYS A 347 -7.42 -9.61 4.45
C LYS A 347 -6.73 -8.86 5.60
N ARG A 348 -5.82 -7.96 5.26
CA ARG A 348 -5.20 -7.05 6.21
C ARG A 348 -6.20 -5.96 6.52
N ILE A 349 -6.52 -5.78 7.79
CA ILE A 349 -7.49 -4.77 8.27
C ILE A 349 -6.82 -3.63 9.04
N LYS A 350 -5.48 -3.69 9.18
CA LYS A 350 -4.66 -2.72 9.90
C LYS A 350 -3.24 -2.70 9.35
N TYR A 351 -2.57 -1.56 9.46
CA TYR A 351 -1.21 -1.39 8.96
C TYR A 351 -0.14 -2.00 9.89
N LEU A 352 -0.42 -2.27 11.18
CA LEU A 352 0.54 -2.92 12.10
C LEU A 352 0.06 -4.29 12.59
#